data_AF-A0A848YXX8-F1
#
_entry.id   AF-A0A848YXX8-F1
#
_cell.length_a   1.000
_cell.length_b   1.000
_cell.length_c   1.000
_cell.angle_alpha   90.00
_cell.angle_beta   90.00
_cell.angle_gamma   90.00
#
_symmetry.space_group_name_H-M   'P 1'
#
loop_
_entity.id
_entity.type
_entity.pdbx_description
1 polymer ?
#
loop_
_entity_poly.entity_id
_entity_poly.type
_entity_poly.pdbx_seq_one_letter_code
_entity_poly.pdbx_strand_id
1 'polypeptide(L)'
;MLEQRNIAPRVLDFSSVRCMHEVLKRGIGITICPEKGVHKHLFDKSLVRLAWDMESMETSLLMIWHAEKWCSPLLRRFMEISRETYRA
;
A
#
# COMPACT_ATOMS: atom_id res chain seq x y z
N MET A 1 -1.29 9.72 -17.11
CA MET A 1 0.03 10.35 -16.83
C MET A 1 1.14 9.85 -17.77
N LEU A 2 1.41 8.54 -17.91
CA LEU A 2 2.39 8.03 -18.89
C LEU A 2 1.82 7.90 -20.31
N GLU A 3 0.58 7.42 -20.41
CA GLU A 3 -0.15 7.33 -21.69
C GLU A 3 -0.39 8.70 -22.33
N GLN A 4 -0.63 9.72 -21.52
CA GLN A 4 -0.75 11.12 -21.95
C GLN A 4 0.55 11.67 -22.56
N ARG A 5 1.69 11.02 -22.28
CA ARG A 5 3.00 11.33 -22.86
C ARG A 5 3.40 10.35 -23.96
N ASN A 6 2.47 9.51 -24.42
CA ASN A 6 2.68 8.49 -25.44
C ASN A 6 3.79 7.48 -25.09
N ILE A 7 3.98 7.22 -23.79
CA ILE A 7 4.90 6.19 -23.29
C ILE A 7 4.08 4.94 -22.99
N ALA A 8 4.41 3.83 -23.65
CA ALA A 8 3.79 2.52 -23.43
C ALA A 8 4.72 1.62 -22.60
N PRO A 9 4.71 1.72 -21.25
CA PRO A 9 5.53 0.86 -20.41
C PRO A 9 5.02 -0.58 -20.48
N ARG A 10 5.92 -1.54 -20.28
CA ARG A 10 5.52 -2.93 -20.00
C ARG A 10 4.97 -3.00 -18.58
N VAL A 11 3.66 -3.19 -18.46
CA VAL A 11 2.98 -3.37 -17.18
C VAL A 11 3.03 -4.85 -16.78
N LEU A 12 3.33 -5.10 -15.50
CA LEU A 12 3.28 -6.43 -14.90
C LEU A 12 2.21 -6.42 -13.81
N ASP A 13 1.21 -7.27 -13.96
CA ASP A 13 0.11 -7.40 -13.00
C ASP A 13 0.36 -8.54 -12.03
N PHE A 14 0.08 -8.29 -10.75
CA PHE A 14 0.23 -9.25 -9.67
C PHE A 14 -1.04 -9.33 -8.84
N SER A 15 -1.48 -10.55 -8.53
CA SER A 15 -2.57 -10.80 -7.60
C SER A 15 -2.17 -10.66 -6.12
N SER A 16 -0.88 -10.46 -5.83
CA SER A 16 -0.33 -10.39 -4.48
C SER A 16 0.79 -9.38 -4.36
N VAL A 17 0.74 -8.60 -3.28
CA VAL A 17 1.81 -7.67 -2.89
C VAL A 17 3.14 -8.39 -2.66
N ARG A 18 3.11 -9.66 -2.20
CA ARG A 18 4.34 -10.44 -2.02
C ARG A 18 5.06 -10.69 -3.35
N CYS A 19 4.33 -11.07 -4.40
CA CYS A 19 4.91 -11.31 -5.71
C CYS A 19 5.52 -10.03 -6.27
N MET A 20 4.82 -8.89 -6.09
CA MET A 20 5.33 -7.57 -6.44
C MET A 20 6.67 -7.29 -5.73
N HIS A 21 6.76 -7.51 -4.41
CA HIS A 21 8.00 -7.28 -3.66
C HIS A 21 9.17 -8.14 -4.16
N GLU A 22 8.96 -9.42 -4.46
CA GLU A 22 10.02 -10.30 -4.95
C GLU A 22 10.54 -9.89 -6.34
N VAL A 23 9.66 -9.39 -7.20
CA VAL A 23 10.04 -8.85 -8.52
C VAL A 23 10.81 -7.53 -8.37
N LEU A 24 10.40 -6.65 -7.47
CA LEU A 24 11.10 -5.39 -7.18
C LEU A 24 12.51 -5.62 -6.66
N LYS A 25 12.69 -6.55 -5.71
CA LYS A 25 14.02 -6.91 -5.17
C LYS A 25 14.98 -7.45 -6.23
N ARG A 26 14.44 -8.04 -7.31
CA ARG A 26 15.22 -8.53 -8.46
C ARG A 26 15.55 -7.42 -9.47
N GLY A 27 15.11 -6.19 -9.25
CA GLY A 27 15.37 -5.05 -10.14
C GLY A 27 14.57 -5.08 -11.45
N ILE A 28 13.46 -5.82 -11.50
CA ILE A 28 12.68 -6.04 -12.74
C ILE A 28 11.74 -4.85 -13.06
N GLY A 29 11.63 -3.86 -12.16
CA GLY A 29 10.82 -2.66 -12.41
C GLY A 29 10.72 -1.73 -11.20
N ILE A 30 9.79 -0.78 -11.29
CA ILE A 30 9.47 0.21 -10.25
C ILE A 30 7.95 0.23 -10.04
N THR A 31 7.50 0.67 -8.87
CA THR A 31 6.06 0.76 -8.56
C THR A 31 5.76 1.95 -7.66
N ILE A 32 4.48 2.34 -7.61
CA ILE A 32 3.93 3.26 -6.61
C ILE A 32 3.15 2.40 -5.60
N CYS A 33 3.44 2.56 -4.32
CA CYS A 33 2.77 1.81 -3.26
C CYS A 33 2.71 2.60 -1.95
N PRO A 34 1.79 2.24 -1.03
CA PRO A 34 1.74 2.87 0.29
C PRO A 34 3.01 2.55 1.10
N GLU A 35 3.60 3.58 1.71
CA GLU A 35 4.87 3.45 2.45
C GLU A 35 4.79 2.40 3.58
N LYS A 36 3.67 2.33 4.30
CA LYS A 36 3.47 1.32 5.36
C LYS A 36 3.62 -0.12 4.85
N GLY A 37 3.28 -0.40 3.59
CA GLY A 37 3.40 -1.73 2.99
C GLY A 37 4.85 -2.16 2.69
N VAL A 38 5.76 -1.19 2.58
CA VAL A 38 7.18 -1.41 2.25
C VAL A 38 8.14 -0.95 3.34
N HIS A 39 7.63 -0.48 4.49
CA HIS A 39 8.43 0.08 5.58
C HIS A 39 9.60 -0.84 5.99
N LYS A 40 9.34 -2.15 6.17
CA LYS A 40 10.40 -3.11 6.49
C LYS A 40 11.46 -3.21 5.38
N HIS A 41 11.05 -3.16 4.12
CA HIS A 41 11.97 -3.24 3.00
C HIS A 41 12.87 -2.00 2.88
N LEU A 42 12.32 -0.83 3.20
CA LEU A 42 13.07 0.44 3.27
C LEU A 42 14.05 0.43 4.47
N PHE A 43 13.58 -0.01 5.64
CA PHE A 43 14.41 -0.15 6.83
C PHE A 43 15.58 -1.12 6.61
N ASP A 44 15.29 -2.30 6.05
CA ASP A 44 16.28 -3.33 5.71
C ASP A 44 17.14 -2.95 4.47
N LYS A 45 16.88 -1.79 3.83
CA LYS A 45 17.54 -1.33 2.58
C LYS A 45 17.45 -2.30 1.41
N SER A 46 16.49 -3.22 1.45
CA SER A 46 16.20 -4.16 0.36
C SER A 46 15.43 -3.52 -0.80
N LEU A 47 14.78 -2.37 -0.53
CA LEU A 47 14.17 -1.49 -1.52
C LEU A 47 14.55 -0.04 -1.18
N VAL A 48 14.45 0.85 -2.17
CA VAL A 48 14.75 2.28 -2.02
C VAL A 48 13.59 3.11 -2.54
N ARG A 49 13.30 4.24 -1.86
CA ARG A 49 12.38 5.25 -2.38
C ARG A 49 13.07 6.02 -3.50
N LEU A 50 12.45 6.08 -4.67
CA LEU A 50 12.94 6.91 -5.76
C LEU A 50 12.69 8.39 -5.41
N ALA A 51 13.68 9.24 -5.67
CA ALA A 51 13.58 10.69 -5.52
C ALA A 51 12.75 11.29 -6.67
N TRP A 52 11.46 10.96 -6.68
CA TRP A 52 10.50 11.48 -7.63
C TRP A 52 9.79 12.68 -7.00
N ASP A 53 9.96 13.84 -7.62
CA ASP A 53 9.22 15.06 -7.30
C ASP A 53 7.76 14.96 -7.79
N MET A 54 6.92 14.32 -6.98
CA MET A 54 5.46 14.33 -7.13
C MET A 54 4.84 14.89 -5.86
N GLU A 55 3.70 15.56 -6.02
CA GLU A 55 2.83 15.89 -4.88
C GLU A 55 2.57 14.64 -4.04
N SER A 56 2.50 14.82 -2.72
CA SER A 56 2.25 13.74 -1.79
C SER A 56 0.94 13.04 -2.13
N MET A 57 1.05 11.80 -2.62
CA MET A 57 -0.11 10.94 -2.84
C MET A 57 -0.52 10.31 -1.51
N GLU A 58 -1.74 10.57 -1.09
CA GLU A 58 -2.30 9.95 0.11
C GLU A 58 -3.26 8.82 -0.25
N THR A 59 -3.33 7.84 0.64
CA THR A 59 -4.34 6.78 0.59
C THR A 59 -4.92 6.57 1.97
N SER A 60 -6.22 6.31 2.02
CA SER A 60 -6.95 6.12 3.28
C SER A 60 -7.14 4.65 3.61
N LEU A 61 -6.90 4.27 4.86
CA LEU A 61 -7.27 2.96 5.38
C LEU A 61 -8.70 3.04 5.94
N LEU A 62 -9.62 2.31 5.32
CA LEU A 62 -11.03 2.31 5.71
C LEU A 62 -11.40 1.02 6.44
N MET A 63 -12.13 1.18 7.54
CA MET A 63 -12.73 0.08 8.29
C MET A 63 -14.23 0.07 8.03
N ILE A 64 -14.73 -0.98 7.37
CA ILE A 64 -16.11 -1.08 6.89
C ILE A 64 -16.80 -2.29 7.52
N TRP A 65 -18.03 -2.09 8.00
CA TRP A 65 -18.92 -3.14 8.49
C TRP A 65 -20.36 -2.84 8.06
N HIS A 66 -21.22 -3.85 8.06
CA HIS A 66 -22.62 -3.67 7.68
C HIS A 66 -23.40 -2.97 8.80
N ALA A 67 -24.05 -1.85 8.49
CA ALA A 67 -24.73 -1.01 9.48
C ALA A 67 -25.83 -1.76 10.26
N GLU A 68 -26.53 -2.68 9.58
CA GLU A 68 -27.65 -3.43 10.17
C GLU A 68 -27.23 -4.76 10.79
N LYS A 69 -25.98 -5.21 10.59
CA LYS A 69 -25.54 -6.46 11.23
C LYS A 69 -25.11 -6.16 12.65
N TRP A 70 -25.47 -7.06 13.56
CA TRP A 70 -25.01 -7.01 14.95
C TRP A 70 -23.50 -6.82 14.99
N CYS A 71 -23.05 -5.75 15.66
CA CYS A 71 -21.64 -5.51 15.96
C CYS A 71 -21.36 -5.93 17.41
N SER A 72 -20.70 -7.07 17.58
CA SER A 72 -20.45 -7.64 18.91
C SER A 72 -19.57 -6.72 19.76
N PRO A 73 -19.69 -6.74 21.09
CA PRO A 73 -18.81 -5.97 21.96
C PRO A 73 -17.33 -6.23 21.67
N LEU A 74 -16.97 -7.48 21.36
CA LEU A 74 -15.61 -7.85 20.97
C LEU A 74 -15.19 -7.22 19.64
N LEU A 75 -16.07 -7.24 18.63
CA LEU A 75 -15.79 -6.59 17.35
C LEU A 75 -15.64 -5.07 17.51
N ARG A 76 -16.50 -4.43 18.30
CA ARG A 76 -16.36 -3.00 18.63
C ARG A 76 -15.00 -2.70 19.25
N ARG A 77 -14.60 -3.50 20.24
CA ARG A 77 -13.30 -3.33 20.90
C ARG A 77 -12.14 -3.52 19.93
N PHE A 78 -12.21 -4.52 19.04
CA PHE A 78 -11.23 -4.70 17.97
C PHE A 78 -11.13 -3.47 17.04
N MET A 79 -12.27 -2.90 16.65
CA MET A 79 -12.32 -1.71 15.80
C MET A 79 -11.71 -0.48 16.50
N GLU A 80 -11.95 -0.31 17.81
CA GLU A 80 -11.33 0.75 18.62
C GLU A 80 -9.81 0.60 18.67
N ILE A 81 -9.31 -0.59 19.05
CA ILE A 81 -7.88 -0.88 19.10
C ILE A 81 -7.22 -0.64 17.74
N SER A 82 -7.87 -1.07 16.66
CA SER A 82 -7.36 -0.84 15.31
C SER A 82 -7.26 0.65 14.99
N ARG A 83 -8.27 1.45 15.34
CA ARG A 83 -8.20 2.91 15.14
C ARG A 83 -7.10 3.54 15.98
N GLU A 84 -6.93 3.14 17.23
CA GLU A 84 -5.83 3.62 18.09
C GLU A 84 -4.46 3.26 17.51
N THR A 85 -4.31 2.03 17.00
CA THR A 85 -3.05 1.52 16.46
C THR A 85 -2.67 2.17 15.11
N TYR A 86 -3.67 2.48 14.28
CA TYR A 86 -3.45 3.00 12.92
C TYR A 86 -3.74 4.49 12.75
N ARG A 87 -4.15 5.21 13.82
CA ARG A 87 -4.18 6.68 13.84
C ARG A 87 -2.78 7.20 13.52
N ALA A 88 -2.69 7.94 12.42
CA ALA A 88 -1.49 8.69 12.03
C ALA A 88 -1.38 9.94 12.89
#